data_AF-A0A401GM88-F1
#
_entry.id   AF-A0A401GM88-F1
#
_cell.length_a   1.000
_cell.length_b   1.000
_cell.length_c   1.000
_cell.angle_alpha   90.00
_cell.angle_beta   90.00
_cell.angle_gamma   90.00
#
_symmetry.space_group_name_H-M   'P 1'
#
loop_
_entity.id
_entity.type
_entity.pdbx_description
1 polymer ?
#
loop_
_entity_poly.entity_id
_entity_poly.type
_entity_poly.pdbx_seq_one_letter_code
_entity_poly.pdbx_strand_id
1 'polypeptide(L)'
;MESGRLETSASLKLEGGRSWLHDIHDSSALLGAILAVVHPTLYAAGCQCLGLIQQDPELREMALNWSSPFNALQVIANWETPFHRDSKTRYMFYDLLATLGNYTCAWLNFPAMRVAIDYSPGTVIAFCGKAIRHGVTRADGERLIYAYFMREGVQNRLGILAPHWMQASYYASHIGMDIMPKTDGDENTMQGMETVDGSFVGGTKLVEVMAKCMESRISES
;
A
#
# COMPACT_ATOMS: atom_id res chain seq x y z
N MET A 1 12.07 25.33 13.10
CA MET A 1 12.14 23.90 13.41
C MET A 1 13.37 23.37 12.70
N GLU A 2 14.37 22.92 13.44
CA GLU A 2 15.49 22.19 12.83
C GLU A 2 14.92 21.00 12.05
N SER A 3 15.06 21.06 10.74
CA SER A 3 14.68 19.95 9.88
C SER A 3 15.72 18.86 10.06
N GLY A 4 15.49 17.97 11.03
CA GLY A 4 16.37 16.84 11.32
C GLY A 4 16.67 16.03 10.05
N ARG A 5 17.91 15.53 9.97
CA ARG A 5 18.42 14.68 8.88
C ARG A 5 17.52 13.45 8.70
N LEU A 6 17.47 12.93 7.47
CA LEU A 6 16.87 11.61 7.23
C LEU A 6 17.74 10.53 7.86
N GLU A 7 17.10 9.52 8.45
CA GLU A 7 17.79 8.42 9.10
C GLU A 7 17.10 7.10 8.78
N THR A 8 17.90 6.04 8.72
CA THR A 8 17.40 4.67 8.64
C THR A 8 16.60 4.33 9.90
N SER A 9 15.44 3.70 9.73
CA SER A 9 14.60 3.20 10.84
C SER A 9 15.40 2.26 11.75
N ALA A 10 15.17 2.34 13.06
CA ALA A 10 15.84 1.49 14.05
C ALA A 10 15.70 -0.01 13.72
N SER A 11 14.54 -0.45 13.24
CA SER A 11 14.30 -1.85 12.88
C SER A 11 15.15 -2.34 11.71
N LEU A 12 15.48 -1.47 10.76
CA LEU A 12 16.32 -1.79 9.60
C LEU A 12 17.82 -1.75 9.91
N LYS A 13 18.21 -1.17 11.05
CA LYS A 13 19.60 -1.22 11.54
C LYS A 13 19.97 -2.60 12.10
N LEU A 14 18.97 -3.41 12.47
CA LEU A 14 19.16 -4.77 12.95
C LEU A 14 19.38 -5.74 11.79
N GLU A 15 20.24 -6.74 11.99
CA GLU A 15 20.52 -7.78 10.97
C GLU A 15 19.26 -8.47 10.46
N GLY A 16 18.34 -8.84 11.37
CA GLY A 16 17.06 -9.44 11.00
C GLY A 16 16.20 -8.54 10.12
N GLY A 17 16.22 -7.22 10.33
CA GLY A 17 15.51 -6.26 9.48
C GLY A 17 16.11 -6.15 8.08
N ARG A 18 17.44 -6.29 7.95
CA ARG A 18 18.14 -6.30 6.66
C ARG A 18 17.86 -7.57 5.87
N SER A 19 17.94 -8.73 6.53
CA SER A 19 17.58 -10.01 5.91
C SER A 19 16.12 -10.00 5.46
N TRP A 20 15.22 -9.53 6.31
CA TRP A 20 13.80 -9.44 5.97
C TRP A 20 13.54 -8.53 4.76
N LEU A 21 14.23 -7.38 4.67
CA LEU A 21 14.09 -6.48 3.51
C LEU A 21 14.53 -7.17 2.21
N HIS A 22 15.59 -7.98 2.26
CA HIS A 22 16.01 -8.80 1.13
C HIS A 22 14.97 -9.86 0.77
N ASP A 23 14.38 -10.54 1.77
CA ASP A 23 13.38 -11.60 1.54
C ASP A 23 12.10 -11.07 0.89
N ILE A 24 11.69 -9.85 1.21
CA ILE A 24 10.49 -9.24 0.61
C ILE A 24 10.77 -8.52 -0.72
N HIS A 25 12.00 -8.54 -1.23
CA HIS A 25 12.44 -7.72 -2.36
C HIS A 25 11.46 -7.77 -3.55
N ASP A 26 11.10 -8.97 -4.02
CA ASP A 26 10.25 -9.13 -5.20
C ASP A 26 8.80 -8.71 -4.93
N SER A 27 8.28 -9.01 -3.74
CA SER A 27 6.96 -8.55 -3.34
C SER A 27 6.89 -7.02 -3.26
N SER A 28 7.89 -6.38 -2.66
CA SER A 28 8.02 -4.92 -2.61
C SER A 28 8.12 -4.29 -4.01
N ALA A 29 8.87 -4.92 -4.93
CA ALA A 29 8.98 -4.48 -6.31
C ALA A 29 7.63 -4.60 -7.05
N LEU A 30 6.88 -5.67 -6.81
CA LEU A 30 5.54 -5.87 -7.37
C LEU A 30 4.55 -4.80 -6.89
N LEU A 31 4.56 -4.43 -5.60
CA LEU A 31 3.76 -3.29 -5.11
C LEU A 31 4.18 -1.98 -5.79
N GLY A 32 5.48 -1.81 -6.06
CA GLY A 32 5.98 -0.70 -6.85
C GLY A 32 5.45 -0.69 -8.28
N ALA A 33 5.39 -1.84 -8.94
CA ALA A 33 4.83 -1.99 -10.29
C ALA A 33 3.32 -1.69 -10.32
N ILE A 34 2.57 -2.16 -9.31
CA ILE A 34 1.14 -1.80 -9.16
C ILE A 34 1.01 -0.29 -9.05
N LEU A 35 1.84 0.37 -8.21
CA LEU A 35 1.82 1.82 -8.08
C LEU A 35 2.11 2.54 -9.40
N ALA A 36 3.05 2.03 -10.20
CA ALA A 36 3.37 2.59 -11.52
C ALA A 36 2.15 2.61 -12.45
N VAL A 37 1.27 1.62 -12.34
CA VAL A 37 0.03 1.55 -13.15
C VAL A 37 -1.06 2.45 -12.57
N VAL A 38 -1.35 2.33 -11.28
CA VAL A 38 -2.52 3.00 -10.66
C VAL A 38 -2.26 4.46 -10.32
N HIS A 39 -1.00 4.87 -10.17
CA HIS A 39 -0.62 6.25 -9.85
C HIS A 39 0.79 6.60 -10.37
N PRO A 40 1.00 6.67 -11.70
CA PRO A 40 2.33 6.81 -12.32
C PRO A 40 3.13 8.04 -11.85
N THR A 41 2.44 9.16 -11.58
CA THR A 41 3.09 10.39 -11.09
C THR A 41 3.62 10.24 -9.66
N LEU A 42 2.92 9.47 -8.81
CA LEU A 42 3.37 9.17 -7.45
C LEU A 42 4.51 8.15 -7.47
N TYR A 43 4.43 7.16 -8.36
CA TYR A 43 5.54 6.24 -8.62
C TYR A 43 6.82 7.02 -9.00
N ALA A 44 6.72 7.93 -9.98
CA ALA A 44 7.86 8.74 -10.41
C ALA A 44 8.44 9.60 -9.27
N ALA A 45 7.57 10.25 -8.47
CA ALA A 45 8.00 11.02 -7.30
C ALA A 45 8.69 10.13 -6.25
N GLY A 46 8.21 8.89 -6.07
CA GLY A 46 8.83 7.88 -5.22
C GLY A 46 10.22 7.45 -5.69
N CYS A 47 10.37 7.13 -6.97
CA CYS A 47 11.66 6.79 -7.57
C CYS A 47 12.64 7.96 -7.48
N GLN A 48 12.20 9.18 -7.71
CA GLN A 48 13.04 10.38 -7.55
C GLN A 48 13.49 10.53 -6.08
N CYS A 49 12.57 10.36 -5.13
CA CYS A 49 12.85 10.38 -3.70
C CYS A 49 13.92 9.34 -3.35
N LEU A 50 13.77 8.09 -3.79
CA LEU A 50 14.72 7.01 -3.53
C LEU A 50 16.09 7.30 -4.16
N GLY A 51 16.12 7.80 -5.39
CA GLY A 51 17.35 8.18 -6.09
C GLY A 51 18.14 9.28 -5.37
N LEU A 52 17.47 10.23 -4.71
CA LEU A 52 18.13 11.22 -3.86
C LEU A 52 18.63 10.62 -2.55
N ILE A 53 17.87 9.71 -1.93
CA ILE A 53 18.31 9.02 -0.70
C ILE A 53 19.57 8.18 -0.96
N GLN A 54 19.67 7.53 -2.13
CA GLN A 54 20.84 6.75 -2.53
C GLN A 54 22.12 7.59 -2.69
N GLN A 55 22.01 8.93 -2.80
CA GLN A 55 23.15 9.83 -2.85
C GLN A 55 23.72 10.15 -1.47
N ASP A 56 22.96 9.96 -0.38
CA ASP A 56 23.47 10.11 0.99
C ASP A 56 24.30 8.86 1.36
N PRO A 57 25.63 8.98 1.59
CA PRO A 57 26.48 7.84 1.89
C PRO A 57 26.03 7.03 3.10
N GLU A 58 25.36 7.65 4.08
CA GLU A 58 24.88 6.96 5.29
C GLU A 58 23.58 6.18 5.06
N LEU A 59 22.79 6.56 4.05
CA LEU A 59 21.52 5.91 3.73
C LEU A 59 21.65 4.97 2.54
N ARG A 60 22.68 5.14 1.72
CA ARG A 60 22.88 4.44 0.44
C ARG A 60 22.77 2.93 0.55
N GLU A 61 23.46 2.32 1.53
CA GLU A 61 23.42 0.87 1.71
C GLU A 61 21.98 0.36 1.85
N MET A 62 21.16 1.07 2.65
CA MET A 62 19.78 0.66 2.88
C MET A 62 18.85 1.01 1.74
N ALA A 63 19.07 2.16 1.11
CA ALA A 63 18.31 2.58 -0.05
C ALA A 63 18.55 1.73 -1.30
N LEU A 64 19.69 1.04 -1.40
CA LEU A 64 19.96 0.08 -2.47
C LEU A 64 19.23 -1.26 -2.28
N ASN A 65 18.97 -1.66 -1.04
CA ASN A 65 18.20 -2.88 -0.73
C ASN A 65 16.68 -2.63 -0.71
N TRP A 66 16.24 -1.38 -0.85
CA TRP A 66 14.84 -1.00 -0.83
C TRP A 66 14.25 -1.01 -2.24
N SER A 67 13.42 -2.00 -2.55
CA SER A 67 12.96 -2.26 -3.93
C SER A 67 11.62 -1.61 -4.31
N SER A 68 10.99 -0.85 -3.41
CA SER A 68 9.72 -0.17 -3.68
C SER A 68 9.89 1.36 -3.83
N PRO A 69 9.02 2.05 -4.59
CA PRO A 69 9.04 3.52 -4.70
C PRO A 69 8.55 4.22 -3.43
N PHE A 70 7.94 3.49 -2.48
CA PHE A 70 7.45 4.04 -1.23
C PHE A 70 8.61 4.40 -0.30
N ASN A 71 8.47 5.45 0.50
CA ASN A 71 9.51 5.83 1.46
C ASN A 71 9.25 5.31 2.88
N ALA A 72 8.20 4.51 3.06
CA ALA A 72 7.87 3.84 4.31
C ALA A 72 7.08 2.54 4.08
N LEU A 73 7.27 1.61 5.00
CA LEU A 73 6.56 0.33 5.10
C LEU A 73 6.23 0.07 6.56
N GLN A 74 5.00 -0.36 6.83
CA GLN A 74 4.58 -0.86 8.14
C GLN A 74 4.04 -2.29 8.01
N VAL A 75 4.44 -3.13 8.96
CA VAL A 75 3.94 -4.49 9.12
C VAL A 75 2.92 -4.50 10.25
N ILE A 76 1.71 -4.99 9.98
CA ILE A 76 0.62 -5.05 10.97
C ILE A 76 0.17 -6.51 11.10
N ALA A 77 0.30 -7.08 12.29
CA ALA A 77 -0.08 -8.46 12.57
C ALA A 77 -1.30 -8.51 13.50
N ASN A 78 -2.34 -9.26 13.12
CA ASN A 78 -3.53 -9.59 13.91
C ASN A 78 -4.27 -8.42 14.58
N TRP A 79 -4.03 -7.19 14.12
CA TRP A 79 -4.56 -6.00 14.77
C TRP A 79 -5.79 -5.46 14.04
N GLU A 80 -6.92 -5.38 14.75
CA GLU A 80 -8.06 -4.53 14.38
C GLU A 80 -7.64 -3.06 14.34
N THR A 81 -7.99 -2.35 13.27
CA THR A 81 -7.67 -0.93 13.12
C THR A 81 -8.94 -0.09 13.25
N PRO A 82 -9.07 0.73 14.32
CA PRO A 82 -10.19 1.64 14.46
C PRO A 82 -10.30 2.61 13.30
N PHE A 83 -11.50 3.17 13.11
CA PHE A 83 -11.73 4.11 12.03
C PHE A 83 -10.92 5.40 12.18
N HIS A 84 -10.08 5.69 11.19
CA HIS A 84 -9.18 6.84 11.20
C HIS A 84 -8.93 7.38 9.78
N ARG A 85 -8.15 8.46 9.70
CA ARG A 85 -7.50 8.95 8.48
C ARG A 85 -6.01 9.01 8.76
N ASP A 86 -5.22 8.74 7.73
CA ASP A 86 -3.77 8.77 7.89
C ASP A 86 -3.22 10.17 8.15
N SER A 87 -2.19 10.21 8.99
CA SER A 87 -1.46 11.42 9.33
C SER A 87 -0.06 11.40 8.71
N LYS A 88 0.56 12.58 8.57
CA LYS A 88 1.92 12.74 8.03
C LYS A 88 2.10 12.23 6.59
N THR A 89 1.03 12.22 5.81
CA THR A 89 0.96 11.90 4.38
C THR A 89 0.26 13.04 3.63
N ARG A 90 0.12 12.99 2.31
CA ARG A 90 -0.58 14.01 1.50
C ARG A 90 -1.85 13.44 0.89
N TYR A 91 -2.79 14.32 0.55
CA TYR A 91 -4.05 13.91 -0.08
C TYR A 91 -3.88 13.29 -1.48
N MET A 92 -2.75 13.53 -2.14
CA MET A 92 -2.42 12.98 -3.46
C MET A 92 -1.63 11.67 -3.36
N PHE A 93 -1.42 11.12 -2.15
CA PHE A 93 -0.70 9.87 -1.99
C PHE A 93 -1.66 8.70 -1.89
N TYR A 94 -1.35 7.64 -2.61
CA TYR A 94 -1.97 6.34 -2.40
C TYR A 94 -1.10 5.53 -1.44
N ASP A 95 -1.79 4.85 -0.54
CA ASP A 95 -1.27 3.79 0.31
C ASP A 95 -1.68 2.47 -0.35
N LEU A 96 -0.74 1.53 -0.42
CA LEU A 96 -0.98 0.18 -0.93
C LEU A 96 -0.91 -0.79 0.24
N LEU A 97 -2.02 -1.46 0.51
CA LEU A 97 -2.12 -2.45 1.57
C LEU A 97 -2.18 -3.84 0.95
N ALA A 98 -1.20 -4.68 1.25
CA ALA A 98 -1.15 -6.09 0.84
C ALA A 98 -1.47 -6.99 2.04
N THR A 99 -2.43 -7.89 1.89
CA THR A 99 -2.84 -8.83 2.92
C THR A 99 -2.27 -10.22 2.72
N LEU A 100 -1.87 -10.87 3.82
CA LEU A 100 -1.21 -12.16 3.83
C LEU A 100 -1.60 -12.97 5.06
N GLY A 101 -1.39 -14.28 5.00
CA GLY A 101 -1.60 -15.20 6.11
C GLY A 101 -2.79 -16.12 5.91
N ASN A 102 -3.12 -16.88 6.96
CA ASN A 102 -4.21 -17.85 6.95
C ASN A 102 -5.30 -17.39 7.92
N TYR A 103 -6.28 -16.67 7.38
CA TYR A 103 -7.36 -16.10 8.16
C TYR A 103 -8.64 -15.94 7.32
N THR A 104 -9.75 -15.71 8.01
CA THR A 104 -11.06 -15.37 7.44
C THR A 104 -11.66 -14.13 8.11
N CYS A 105 -12.81 -13.67 7.61
CA CYS A 105 -13.65 -12.65 8.27
C CYS A 105 -13.00 -11.26 8.44
N ALA A 106 -12.05 -10.87 7.60
CA ALA A 106 -11.46 -9.53 7.63
C ALA A 106 -12.13 -8.61 6.62
N TRP A 107 -12.47 -7.39 7.04
CA TRP A 107 -13.12 -6.38 6.20
C TRP A 107 -12.40 -5.04 6.32
N LEU A 108 -12.07 -4.45 5.17
CA LEU A 108 -11.67 -3.05 5.08
C LEU A 108 -12.93 -2.21 4.86
N ASN A 109 -13.17 -1.29 5.78
CA ASN A 109 -14.42 -0.55 5.85
C ASN A 109 -14.20 0.92 5.56
N PHE A 110 -15.03 1.47 4.68
CA PHE A 110 -15.06 2.89 4.32
C PHE A 110 -16.41 3.51 4.72
N PRO A 111 -16.58 3.94 5.98
CA PRO A 111 -17.88 4.33 6.51
C PRO A 111 -18.57 5.46 5.74
N ALA A 112 -17.82 6.44 5.24
CA ALA A 112 -18.39 7.55 4.47
C ALA A 112 -18.96 7.12 3.11
N MET A 113 -18.41 6.04 2.54
CA MET A 113 -18.84 5.49 1.25
C MET A 113 -19.84 4.34 1.42
N ARG A 114 -20.07 3.87 2.65
CA ARG A 114 -20.89 2.68 2.95
C ARG A 114 -20.42 1.41 2.21
N VAL A 115 -19.12 1.32 1.99
CA VAL A 115 -18.45 0.19 1.32
C VAL A 115 -17.69 -0.64 2.35
N ALA A 116 -17.83 -1.96 2.25
CA ALA A 116 -16.90 -2.93 2.82
C ALA A 116 -16.27 -3.74 1.70
N ILE A 117 -14.94 -3.85 1.74
CA ILE A 117 -14.19 -4.70 0.84
C ILE A 117 -13.80 -5.95 1.61
N ASP A 118 -14.07 -7.12 1.01
CA ASP A 118 -13.55 -8.38 1.51
C ASP A 118 -12.02 -8.31 1.49
N TYR A 119 -11.45 -8.39 2.69
CA TYR A 119 -10.04 -8.17 2.92
C TYR A 119 -9.33 -9.50 3.14
N SER A 120 -9.65 -10.47 2.29
CA SER A 120 -9.09 -11.83 2.25
C SER A 120 -7.57 -11.86 1.99
N PRO A 121 -6.86 -12.95 2.33
CA PRO A 121 -5.44 -13.10 2.03
C PRO A 121 -5.14 -13.00 0.52
N GLY A 122 -4.06 -12.30 0.17
CA GLY A 122 -3.64 -12.11 -1.23
C GLY A 122 -4.27 -10.91 -1.93
N THR A 123 -4.94 -10.03 -1.20
CA THR A 123 -5.57 -8.84 -1.73
C THR A 123 -4.62 -7.65 -1.63
N VAL A 124 -4.57 -6.83 -2.68
CA VAL A 124 -3.92 -5.51 -2.65
C VAL A 124 -4.96 -4.42 -2.88
N ILE A 125 -5.02 -3.46 -1.97
CA ILE A 125 -5.91 -2.31 -2.07
C ILE A 125 -5.08 -1.04 -2.14
N ALA A 126 -5.33 -0.22 -3.15
CA ALA A 126 -4.73 1.09 -3.31
C ALA A 126 -5.78 2.17 -3.06
N PHE A 127 -5.51 3.09 -2.12
CA PHE A 127 -6.41 4.22 -1.85
C PHE A 127 -5.67 5.34 -1.12
N CYS A 128 -6.28 6.53 -1.02
CA CYS A 128 -5.72 7.63 -0.23
C CYS A 128 -6.25 7.59 1.21
N GLY A 129 -5.44 7.09 2.15
CA GLY A 129 -5.84 6.95 3.55
C GLY A 129 -6.00 8.28 4.30
N LYS A 130 -5.43 9.38 3.78
CA LYS A 130 -5.67 10.73 4.32
C LYS A 130 -6.98 11.35 3.87
N ALA A 131 -7.43 11.07 2.64
CA ALA A 131 -8.73 11.54 2.18
C ALA A 131 -9.86 10.68 2.77
N ILE A 132 -9.68 9.37 2.72
CA ILE A 132 -10.73 8.39 2.98
C ILE A 132 -10.62 7.86 4.41
N ARG A 133 -11.64 8.13 5.23
CA ARG A 133 -11.74 7.54 6.57
C ARG A 133 -11.96 6.03 6.42
N HIS A 134 -11.13 5.24 7.08
CA HIS A 134 -11.11 3.79 6.91
C HIS A 134 -10.76 3.07 8.21
N GLY A 135 -11.09 1.78 8.30
CA GLY A 135 -10.79 0.92 9.44
C GLY A 135 -10.88 -0.55 9.04
N VAL A 136 -10.24 -1.42 9.80
CA VAL A 136 -10.12 -2.85 9.47
C VAL A 136 -10.62 -3.67 10.66
N THR A 137 -11.55 -4.59 10.42
CA THR A 137 -12.06 -5.49 11.48
C THR A 137 -10.96 -6.42 11.99
N ARG A 138 -11.21 -7.03 13.16
CA ARG A 138 -10.46 -8.21 13.59
C ARG A 138 -10.64 -9.34 12.57
N ALA A 139 -9.58 -10.10 12.32
CA ALA A 139 -9.61 -11.31 11.52
C ALA A 139 -9.67 -12.55 12.41
N ASP A 140 -10.23 -13.64 11.87
CA ASP A 140 -10.20 -14.96 12.49
C ASP A 140 -9.03 -15.76 11.92
N GLY A 141 -7.95 -15.88 12.69
CA GLY A 141 -6.70 -16.53 12.26
C GLY A 141 -5.51 -15.58 12.24
N GLU A 142 -4.47 -15.96 11.50
CA GLU A 142 -3.20 -15.22 11.42
C GLU A 142 -3.20 -14.31 10.20
N ARG A 143 -3.42 -13.01 10.43
CA ARG A 143 -3.37 -11.94 9.41
C ARG A 143 -2.12 -11.11 9.54
N LEU A 144 -1.44 -10.93 8.41
CA LEU A 144 -0.35 -9.98 8.21
C LEU A 144 -0.76 -8.96 7.15
N ILE A 145 -0.44 -7.69 7.37
CA ILE A 145 -0.63 -6.62 6.39
C ILE A 145 0.70 -5.90 6.18
N TYR A 146 1.09 -5.75 4.93
CA TYR A 146 2.12 -4.82 4.51
C TYR A 146 1.48 -3.54 3.99
N ALA A 147 1.62 -2.47 4.76
CA ALA A 147 1.16 -1.13 4.41
C ALA A 147 2.32 -0.32 3.84
N TYR A 148 2.33 -0.14 2.53
CA TYR A 148 3.28 0.72 1.82
C TYR A 148 2.69 2.11 1.67
N PHE A 149 3.41 3.14 2.13
CA PHE A 149 2.91 4.51 2.11
C PHE A 149 4.05 5.53 2.00
N MET A 150 3.67 6.79 1.80
CA MET A 150 4.58 7.91 1.67
C MET A 150 4.46 8.85 2.86
N ARG A 151 5.57 9.12 3.54
CA ARG A 151 5.69 10.19 4.52
C ARG A 151 5.99 11.51 3.81
N GLU A 152 5.10 12.48 3.99
CA GLU A 152 5.26 13.81 3.39
C GLU A 152 6.54 14.51 3.86
N GLY A 153 6.95 14.25 5.10
CA GLY A 153 8.17 14.81 5.67
C GLY A 153 9.44 14.35 4.96
N VAL A 154 9.46 13.16 4.35
CA VAL A 154 10.63 12.70 3.59
C VAL A 154 10.72 13.45 2.27
N GLN A 155 9.60 13.53 1.53
CA GLN A 155 9.54 14.30 0.29
C GLN A 155 9.83 15.79 0.49
N ASN A 156 9.27 16.40 1.53
CA ASN A 156 9.54 17.81 1.88
C ASN A 156 11.03 18.08 2.07
N ARG A 157 11.74 17.22 2.82
CA ARG A 157 13.17 17.37 3.10
C ARG A 157 14.03 17.26 1.85
N LEU A 158 13.61 16.44 0.89
CA LEU A 158 14.30 16.22 -0.37
C LEU A 158 13.84 17.18 -1.48
N GLY A 159 12.95 18.13 -1.17
CA GLY A 159 12.44 19.08 -2.16
C GLY A 159 11.59 18.43 -3.26
N ILE A 160 11.04 17.24 -3.01
CA ILE A 160 10.20 16.52 -3.99
C ILE A 160 8.83 17.20 -4.06
N LEU A 161 8.48 17.65 -5.26
CA LEU A 161 7.16 18.21 -5.55
C LEU A 161 6.08 17.15 -5.36
N ALA A 162 4.94 17.60 -4.84
CA ALA A 162 3.80 16.71 -4.71
C ALA A 162 3.29 16.31 -6.11
N PRO A 163 3.03 15.03 -6.36
CA PRO A 163 2.35 14.60 -7.58
C PRO A 163 0.91 15.10 -7.56
N HIS A 164 0.30 15.20 -8.73
CA HIS A 164 -1.11 15.58 -8.86
C HIS A 164 -2.04 14.44 -8.45
N TRP A 165 -3.29 14.80 -8.15
CA TRP A 165 -4.38 13.85 -8.00
C TRP A 165 -4.54 12.97 -9.24
N MET A 166 -4.84 11.69 -9.02
CA MET A 166 -5.31 10.84 -10.09
C MET A 166 -6.70 11.26 -10.54
N GLN A 167 -6.87 11.29 -11.85
CA GLN A 167 -8.14 11.64 -12.49
C GLN A 167 -8.85 10.37 -12.92
N ALA A 168 -10.17 10.33 -12.73
CA ALA A 168 -11.00 9.21 -13.19
C ALA A 168 -10.82 8.92 -14.70
N SER A 169 -10.61 9.97 -15.50
CA SER A 169 -10.34 9.87 -16.94
C SER A 169 -9.09 9.05 -17.28
N TYR A 170 -8.06 9.08 -16.44
CA TYR A 170 -6.87 8.25 -16.61
C TYR A 170 -7.25 6.76 -16.51
N TYR A 171 -8.02 6.38 -15.49
CA TYR A 171 -8.45 4.99 -15.30
C TYR A 171 -9.37 4.50 -16.41
N ALA A 172 -10.31 5.34 -16.85
CA ALA A 172 -11.21 5.00 -17.94
C ALA A 172 -10.44 4.72 -19.26
N SER A 173 -9.42 5.54 -19.55
CA SER A 173 -8.67 5.43 -20.81
C SER A 173 -7.55 4.38 -20.80
N HIS A 174 -6.97 4.04 -19.64
CA HIS A 174 -5.78 3.19 -19.56
C HIS A 174 -6.02 1.83 -18.88
N ILE A 175 -7.09 1.70 -18.09
CA ILE A 175 -7.41 0.46 -17.33
C ILE A 175 -8.73 -0.15 -17.82
N GLY A 176 -9.45 0.52 -18.74
CA GLY A 176 -10.71 0.01 -19.29
C GLY A 176 -11.84 -0.03 -18.25
N MET A 177 -11.78 0.82 -17.21
CA MET A 177 -12.90 0.99 -16.30
C MET A 177 -13.97 1.87 -16.94
N ASP A 178 -15.12 1.29 -17.30
CA ASP A 178 -16.31 2.06 -17.68
C ASP A 178 -16.86 2.79 -16.43
N ILE A 179 -16.31 3.97 -16.15
CA ILE A 179 -16.84 4.88 -15.14
C ILE A 179 -18.02 5.63 -15.77
N MET A 180 -19.11 4.92 -16.07
CA MET A 180 -20.36 5.58 -16.43
C MET A 180 -21.05 6.05 -15.16
N PRO A 181 -21.34 7.36 -14.99
CA PRO A 181 -22.29 7.77 -13.97
C PRO A 181 -23.64 7.14 -14.32
N LYS A 182 -24.17 6.28 -13.43
CA LYS A 182 -25.59 5.93 -13.50
C LYS A 182 -26.36 7.23 -13.40
N THR A 183 -26.96 7.66 -14.50
CA THR A 183 -27.88 8.79 -14.51
C THR A 183 -29.05 8.47 -13.59
N ASP A 184 -29.31 9.35 -12.63
CA ASP A 184 -30.38 9.22 -11.65
C ASP A 184 -31.71 8.90 -12.33
N GLY A 185 -32.27 7.75 -11.97
CA GLY A 185 -33.51 7.23 -12.51
C GLY A 185 -33.86 5.90 -11.85
N ASP A 186 -34.05 5.92 -10.53
CA ASP A 186 -35.23 5.35 -9.86
C ASP A 186 -35.04 5.34 -8.34
N GLU A 187 -36.05 5.87 -7.66
CA GLU A 187 -36.14 5.96 -6.21
C GLU A 187 -36.34 4.59 -5.54
N ASN A 188 -35.91 4.53 -4.26
CA ASN A 188 -36.23 3.54 -3.23
C ASN A 188 -35.61 2.14 -3.33
N THR A 189 -34.53 1.92 -2.57
CA THR A 189 -34.55 1.15 -1.29
C THR A 189 -33.21 1.33 -0.57
N MET A 190 -33.20 1.98 0.58
CA MET A 190 -32.03 2.10 1.46
C MET A 190 -32.01 0.97 2.50
N GLN A 191 -31.25 -0.09 2.26
CA GLN A 191 -30.54 -0.86 3.31
C GLN A 191 -29.62 -1.91 2.69
N GLY A 192 -28.33 -1.62 2.68
CA GLY A 192 -27.30 -2.58 2.29
C GLY A 192 -25.92 -1.91 2.34
N MET A 193 -24.96 -2.56 2.98
CA MET A 193 -23.55 -2.25 2.81
C MET A 193 -23.13 -2.99 1.55
N GLU A 194 -22.68 -2.29 0.52
CA GLU A 194 -22.28 -2.95 -0.72
C GLU A 194 -20.95 -3.68 -0.48
N THR A 195 -20.99 -5.01 -0.62
CA THR A 195 -19.80 -5.87 -0.61
C THR A 195 -19.28 -5.98 -2.03
N VAL A 196 -18.05 -5.54 -2.26
CA VAL A 196 -17.37 -5.71 -3.57
C VAL A 196 -16.45 -6.93 -3.47
N ASP A 197 -16.62 -7.88 -4.39
CA ASP A 197 -15.69 -9.00 -4.57
C ASP A 197 -14.38 -8.49 -5.17
N GLY A 198 -13.29 -8.58 -4.42
CA GLY A 198 -11.96 -8.06 -4.79
C GLY A 198 -11.16 -8.98 -5.71
N SER A 199 -11.76 -10.05 -6.24
CA SER A 199 -11.06 -11.04 -7.06
C SER A 199 -10.79 -10.55 -8.49
N PHE A 200 -9.59 -10.01 -8.73
CA PHE A 200 -9.07 -9.86 -10.10
C PHE A 200 -8.65 -11.24 -10.63
N VAL A 201 -9.41 -11.81 -11.57
CA VAL A 201 -9.11 -13.09 -12.22
C VAL A 201 -8.02 -12.87 -13.26
N GLY A 202 -6.77 -13.06 -12.84
CA GLY A 202 -5.58 -12.94 -13.70
C GLY A 202 -4.40 -13.73 -13.17
N GLY A 203 -4.43 -15.06 -13.33
CA GLY A 203 -3.27 -15.84 -13.77
C GLY A 203 -1.93 -15.80 -13.00
N THR A 204 -1.89 -15.46 -11.72
CA THR A 204 -0.96 -16.01 -10.70
C THR A 204 -1.50 -15.52 -9.37
N LYS A 205 -1.79 -16.41 -8.41
CA LYS A 205 -2.27 -15.94 -7.11
C LYS A 205 -1.17 -15.07 -6.52
N LEU A 206 -1.46 -13.80 -6.26
CA LEU A 206 -0.53 -12.89 -5.58
C LEU A 206 0.02 -13.52 -4.29
N VAL A 207 -0.82 -14.31 -3.62
CA VAL A 207 -0.46 -15.20 -2.51
C VAL A 207 0.74 -16.09 -2.85
N GLU A 208 0.81 -16.72 -4.02
CA GLU A 208 1.93 -17.59 -4.39
C GLU A 208 3.23 -16.81 -4.64
N VAL A 209 3.16 -15.62 -5.24
CA VAL A 209 4.35 -14.77 -5.42
C VAL A 209 4.86 -14.29 -4.06
N MET A 210 3.95 -13.81 -3.21
CA MET A 210 4.30 -13.33 -1.87
C MET A 210 4.67 -14.46 -0.91
N ALA A 211 4.07 -15.65 -1.02
CA ALA A 211 4.36 -16.83 -0.20
C ALA A 211 5.64 -17.53 -0.64
N LYS A 212 5.95 -17.64 -1.94
CA LYS A 212 7.22 -18.21 -2.42
C LYS A 212 8.43 -17.41 -1.92
N CYS A 213 8.31 -16.09 -1.78
CA CYS A 213 9.33 -15.25 -1.16
C CYS A 213 9.53 -15.55 0.34
N MET A 214 8.52 -16.12 1.02
CA MET A 214 8.57 -16.46 2.46
C MET A 214 8.90 -17.94 2.73
N GLU A 215 8.49 -18.85 1.84
CA GLU A 215 8.67 -20.31 1.99
C GLU A 215 10.11 -20.78 1.72
N SER A 216 10.94 -19.99 1.03
CA SER A 216 12.33 -20.34 0.68
C SER A 216 13.28 -20.50 1.89
N ARG A 217 12.78 -20.48 3.13
CA ARG A 217 13.56 -20.75 4.36
C ARG A 217 12.95 -21.80 5.30
N ILE A 218 11.78 -22.37 5.02
CA ILE A 218 11.28 -23.50 5.83
C ILE A 218 11.92 -24.83 5.38
N SER A 219 12.46 -24.90 4.16
CA SER A 219 13.12 -26.11 3.64
C SER A 219 14.63 -26.20 3.88
N GLU A 220 15.26 -25.18 4.50
CA GLU A 220 16.71 -25.14 4.75
C GLU A 220 17.08 -24.95 6.24
N SER A 221 16.14 -25.17 7.17
CA SER A 221 16.41 -25.22 8.62
C SER A 221 16.29 -26.62 9.19
#